data_AF-A0A920P8H7-F1
#
_entry.id   AF-A0A920P8H7-F1
#
_cell.length_a   1.000
_cell.length_b   1.000
_cell.length_c   1.000
_cell.angle_alpha   90.00
_cell.angle_beta   90.00
_cell.angle_gamma   90.00
#
_symmetry.space_group_name_H-M   'P 1'
#
loop_
_entity.id
_entity.type
_entity.pdbx_description
1 polymer ?
#
loop_
_entity_poly.entity_id
_entity_poly.type
_entity_poly.pdbx_seq_one_letter_code
_entity_poly.pdbx_strand_id
1 'polypeptide(L)'
;MLTELSINSIEDMKAAAKALVGMGCNAAVVKGGHMMGPASDLLYDGSEYHVFSVERIDTVNTHGTGCTFASAIAAGLAKRLTLYESVSEANIYN
;
A
#
# COMPACT_ATOMS: atom_id res chain seq x y z
N MET A 1 -8.22 -9.07 -9.83
CA MET A 1 -6.84 -8.63 -10.11
C MET A 1 -6.95 -7.49 -11.10
N LEU A 2 -6.42 -6.28 -10.82
CA LEU A 2 -6.60 -5.12 -11.70
C LEU A 2 -5.53 -5.00 -12.79
N THR A 3 -4.32 -5.50 -12.55
CA THR A 3 -3.17 -5.37 -13.45
C THR A 3 -2.79 -6.67 -14.15
N GLU A 4 -3.46 -7.79 -13.82
CA GLU A 4 -3.10 -9.16 -14.23
C GLU A 4 -1.67 -9.61 -13.86
N LEU A 5 -0.93 -8.81 -13.11
CA LEU A 5 0.44 -9.12 -12.67
C LEU A 5 0.41 -10.01 -11.43
N SER A 6 1.22 -11.07 -11.44
CA SER A 6 1.54 -11.84 -10.25
C SER A 6 2.55 -11.06 -9.41
N ILE A 7 2.27 -10.88 -8.12
CA ILE A 7 3.13 -10.13 -7.20
C ILE A 7 3.88 -11.09 -6.30
N ASN A 8 5.16 -11.32 -6.59
CA ASN A 8 6.02 -12.21 -5.80
C ASN A 8 7.26 -11.49 -5.26
N SER A 9 7.47 -10.23 -5.64
CA SER A 9 8.62 -9.42 -5.24
C SER A 9 8.27 -7.94 -5.14
N ILE A 10 9.14 -7.16 -4.48
CA ILE A 10 9.04 -5.69 -4.43
C ILE A 10 9.08 -5.08 -5.84
N GLU A 11 9.84 -5.65 -6.76
CA GLU A 11 9.89 -5.15 -8.14
C GLU A 11 8.56 -5.38 -8.87
N ASP A 12 7.88 -6.50 -8.63
CA ASP A 12 6.53 -6.73 -9.15
C ASP A 12 5.52 -5.72 -8.58
N MET A 13 5.66 -5.37 -7.29
CA MET A 13 4.84 -4.34 -6.67
C MET A 13 5.06 -2.97 -7.32
N LYS A 14 6.31 -2.60 -7.61
CA LYS A 14 6.64 -1.34 -8.29
C LYS A 14 6.04 -1.32 -9.70
N ALA A 15 6.16 -2.41 -10.45
CA ALA A 15 5.58 -2.54 -11.77
C ALA A 15 4.04 -2.39 -11.72
N ALA A 16 3.39 -3.05 -10.76
CA ALA A 16 1.94 -2.94 -10.56
C ALA A 16 1.51 -1.51 -10.16
N ALA A 17 2.22 -0.87 -9.23
CA ALA A 17 1.92 0.50 -8.80
C ALA A 17 2.06 1.50 -9.95
N LYS A 18 3.13 1.37 -10.75
CA LYS A 18 3.36 2.21 -11.92
C LYS A 18 2.31 1.98 -13.01
N ALA A 19 1.88 0.74 -13.23
CA ALA A 19 0.81 0.42 -14.16
C ALA A 19 -0.51 1.08 -13.75
N LEU A 20 -0.89 1.01 -12.46
CA LEU A 20 -2.09 1.65 -11.93
C LEU A 20 -2.07 3.18 -12.10
N VAL A 21 -0.93 3.82 -11.83
CA VAL A 21 -0.76 5.26 -12.11
C VAL A 21 -0.85 5.56 -13.61
N GLY A 22 -0.27 4.71 -14.46
CA GLY A 22 -0.37 4.81 -15.92
C GLY A 22 -1.79 4.68 -16.47
N MET A 23 -2.71 4.08 -15.70
CA MET A 23 -4.15 4.00 -16.04
C MET A 23 -4.94 5.26 -15.67
N GLY A 24 -4.30 6.26 -15.06
CA GLY A 24 -4.90 7.57 -14.75
C GLY A 24 -5.01 7.89 -13.26
N CYS A 25 -4.57 7.01 -12.36
CA CYS A 25 -4.47 7.33 -10.94
C CYS A 25 -3.31 8.30 -10.68
N ASN A 26 -3.47 9.25 -9.76
CA ASN A 26 -2.36 10.13 -9.36
C ASN A 26 -1.28 9.40 -8.55
N ALA A 27 -1.68 8.38 -7.78
CA ALA A 27 -0.82 7.57 -6.95
C ALA A 27 -1.44 6.17 -6.75
N ALA A 28 -0.63 5.20 -6.34
CA ALA A 28 -1.08 3.84 -6.06
C ALA A 28 -0.37 3.25 -4.85
N VAL A 29 -1.12 2.58 -3.96
CA VAL A 29 -0.58 1.76 -2.88
C VAL A 29 -0.82 0.28 -3.21
N VAL A 30 0.24 -0.51 -3.20
CA VAL A 30 0.22 -1.96 -3.41
C VAL A 30 0.57 -2.62 -2.08
N LYS A 31 -0.31 -3.50 -1.56
CA LYS A 31 -0.09 -4.16 -0.28
C LYS A 31 0.66 -5.47 -0.43
N GLY A 32 1.62 -5.74 0.45
CA GLY A 32 2.48 -6.93 0.41
C GLY A 32 1.98 -8.16 1.17
N GLY A 33 0.77 -8.09 1.77
CA GLY A 33 0.29 -9.08 2.75
C GLY A 33 0.23 -10.56 2.34
N HIS A 34 0.33 -10.87 1.03
CA HIS A 34 0.34 -12.24 0.50
C HIS A 34 1.74 -12.78 0.14
N MET A 35 2.79 -11.97 0.22
CA MET A 35 4.16 -12.45 -0.05
C MET A 35 4.73 -13.21 1.16
N MET A 36 5.56 -14.23 0.90
CA MET A 36 6.35 -14.87 1.96
C MET A 36 7.48 -13.93 2.38
N GLY A 37 7.46 -13.46 3.62
CA GLY A 37 8.46 -12.52 4.16
C GLY A 37 7.84 -11.44 5.04
N PRO A 38 8.62 -10.41 5.45
CA PRO A 38 8.07 -9.24 6.11
C PRO A 38 7.01 -8.57 5.21
N ALA A 39 5.87 -8.20 5.81
CA ALA A 39 4.81 -7.52 5.08
C ALA A 39 5.28 -6.08 4.78
N SER A 40 5.58 -5.82 3.51
CA SER A 40 5.93 -4.48 3.05
C SER A 40 4.84 -3.94 2.13
N ASP A 41 4.30 -2.78 2.46
CA ASP A 41 3.41 -2.04 1.57
C ASP A 41 4.24 -1.04 0.74
N LEU A 42 3.83 -0.81 -0.51
CA LEU A 42 4.53 0.09 -1.43
C LEU A 42 3.60 1.20 -1.91
N LEU A 43 3.98 2.45 -1.71
CA LEU A 43 3.36 3.61 -2.34
C LEU A 43 4.18 4.04 -3.56
N TYR A 44 3.51 4.31 -4.68
CA TYR A 44 4.04 5.10 -5.78
C TYR A 44 3.21 6.39 -5.88
N ASP A 45 3.84 7.55 -5.71
CA ASP A 45 3.15 8.84 -5.67
C ASP A 45 3.03 9.54 -7.04
N GLY A 46 3.47 8.84 -8.10
CA GLY A 46 3.59 9.38 -9.46
C GLY A 46 5.01 9.81 -9.83
N SER A 47 5.91 9.92 -8.85
CA SER A 47 7.33 10.25 -9.05
C SER A 47 8.27 9.28 -8.36
N GLU A 48 8.05 8.99 -7.08
CA GLU A 48 8.93 8.23 -6.22
C GLU A 48 8.22 7.01 -5.61
N TYR A 49 9.01 6.03 -5.20
CA TYR A 49 8.53 4.84 -4.52
C TYR A 49 8.87 4.92 -3.03
N HIS A 50 7.89 4.62 -2.18
CA HIS A 50 8.05 4.54 -0.74
C HIS A 50 7.68 3.15 -0.25
N VAL A 51 8.60 2.50 0.45
CA VAL A 51 8.39 1.17 1.03
C VAL A 51 8.12 1.33 2.52
N PHE A 52 7.00 0.80 2.98
CA PHE A 52 6.61 0.76 4.38
C PHE A 52 6.76 -0.68 4.87
N SER A 53 7.80 -0.95 5.64
CA SER A 53 7.99 -2.25 6.28
C SER A 53 7.36 -2.19 7.67
N VAL A 54 6.31 -2.99 7.88
CA VAL A 54 5.70 -3.16 9.19
C VAL A 54 6.08 -4.54 9.69
N GLU A 55 6.47 -4.65 10.96
CA GLU A 55 6.69 -5.96 11.57
C GLU A 55 5.38 -6.73 11.54
N ARG A 56 5.40 -7.94 10.97
CA ARG A 56 4.18 -8.73 10.79
C ARG A 56 3.71 -9.16 12.18
N ILE A 57 2.71 -8.47 12.72
CA ILE A 57 2.08 -8.92 13.95
C ILE A 57 1.25 -10.14 13.58
N ASP A 58 1.60 -11.29 14.12
CA ASP A 58 0.94 -12.57 13.86
C ASP A 58 -0.45 -12.56 14.53
N THR A 59 -1.44 -11.97 13.84
CA THR A 59 -2.83 -11.91 14.31
C THR A 59 -3.74 -12.67 13.36
N VAL A 60 -4.72 -13.38 13.91
CA VAL A 60 -5.71 -14.19 13.17
C VAL A 60 -6.67 -13.31 12.33
N ASN A 61 -6.61 -11.98 12.47
CA ASN A 61 -7.49 -11.04 11.79
C ASN A 61 -6.92 -10.63 10.42
N THR A 62 -6.98 -11.54 9.45
CA THR A 62 -6.55 -11.27 8.05
C THR A 62 -7.68 -10.75 7.15
N HIS A 63 -8.91 -10.66 7.66
CA HIS A 63 -10.08 -10.17 6.94
C HIS A 63 -10.45 -8.75 7.38
N GLY A 64 -10.53 -7.81 6.43
CA GLY A 64 -11.01 -6.44 6.67
C GLY A 64 -9.94 -5.35 6.81
N THR A 65 -8.63 -5.69 6.81
CA THR A 65 -7.56 -4.69 6.95
C THR A 65 -7.52 -3.68 5.78
N GLY A 66 -7.96 -4.07 4.58
CA GLY A 66 -8.02 -3.18 3.42
C GLY A 66 -8.95 -1.98 3.59
N CYS A 67 -10.15 -2.20 4.15
CA CYS A 67 -11.13 -1.12 4.35
C CYS A 67 -10.68 -0.15 5.44
N THR A 68 -10.14 -0.66 6.54
CA THR A 68 -9.57 0.14 7.63
C THR A 68 -8.40 0.97 7.13
N PHE A 69 -7.47 0.35 6.39
CA PHE A 69 -6.31 1.02 5.81
C PHE A 69 -6.70 2.15 4.86
N ALA A 70 -7.61 1.89 3.92
CA ALA A 70 -8.10 2.91 3.00
C ALA A 70 -8.82 4.07 3.74
N SER A 71 -9.61 3.75 4.76
CA SER A 71 -10.30 4.75 5.59
C SER A 71 -9.31 5.62 6.38
N ALA A 72 -8.23 5.02 6.91
CA ALA A 72 -7.18 5.74 7.61
C ALA A 72 -6.42 6.71 6.68
N ILE A 73 -6.10 6.30 5.44
CA ILE A 73 -5.49 7.19 4.45
C ILE A 73 -6.43 8.38 4.16
N ALA A 74 -7.71 8.11 3.89
CA ALA A 74 -8.69 9.15 3.61
C ALA A 74 -8.83 10.14 4.78
N ALA A 75 -8.81 9.64 6.02
CA ALA A 75 -8.84 10.47 7.22
C ALA A 75 -7.56 11.32 7.37
N GLY A 76 -6.39 10.78 7.06
CA GLY A 76 -5.12 11.53 7.07
C GLY A 76 -5.13 12.68 6.06
N LEU A 77 -5.58 12.41 4.83
CA LEU A 77 -5.73 13.45 3.81
C LEU A 77 -6.73 14.53 4.23
N ALA A 78 -7.86 14.16 4.84
CA ALA A 78 -8.83 15.12 5.37
C ALA A 78 -8.25 16.01 6.48
N LYS A 79 -7.28 15.49 7.25
CA LYS A 79 -6.50 16.25 8.24
C LYS A 79 -5.38 17.11 7.63
N ARG A 80 -5.28 17.17 6.30
CA ARG A 80 -4.24 17.88 5.52
C ARG A 80 -2.83 17.31 5.72
N LEU A 81 -2.72 16.04 6.09
CA LEU A 81 -1.45 15.34 6.01
C LEU A 81 -1.07 15.15 4.53
N THR A 82 0.23 15.03 4.27
CA THR A 82 0.71 14.60 2.95
C THR A 82 0.26 13.17 2.64
N LEU A 83 0.31 12.78 1.37
CA LEU A 83 0.00 11.41 0.97
C LEU A 83 0.93 10.39 1.67
N TYR A 84 2.22 10.70 1.71
CA TYR A 84 3.22 9.88 2.41
C TYR A 84 2.86 9.72 3.90
N GLU A 85 2.59 10.82 4.61
CA GLU A 85 2.22 10.78 6.03
C GLU A 85 0.93 9.99 6.25
N SER A 86 -0.09 10.20 5.40
CA SER A 86 -1.37 9.50 5.49
C SER A 86 -1.22 7.99 5.33
N VAL A 87 -0.38 7.55 4.39
CA VAL A 87 -0.08 6.12 4.17
C VAL A 87 0.80 5.57 5.29
N SER A 88 1.75 6.36 5.80
CA SER A 88 2.59 5.99 6.94
C SER A 88 1.76 5.76 8.20
N GLU A 89 0.80 6.64 8.51
CA GLU A 89 -0.12 6.47 9.64
C GLU A 89 -1.05 5.28 9.43
N ALA A 90 -1.57 5.09 8.22
CA ALA A 90 -2.45 3.98 7.90
C ALA A 90 -1.79 2.61 8.09
N ASN A 91 -0.48 2.52 7.84
CA ASN A 91 0.32 1.31 8.05
C ASN A 91 0.40 0.85 9.52
N ILE A 92 0.04 1.71 10.48
CA ILE A 92 -0.05 1.34 11.91
C ILE A 92 -1.26 0.42 12.17
N TYR A 93 -2.31 0.51 11.34
CA TYR A 93 -3.55 -0.24 11.49
C TYR A 93 -3.59 -1.53 10.66
N ASN A 94 -2.42 -1.99 10.21
CA ASN A 94 -2.23 -3.09 9.27
C ASN A 94 -1.79 -4.37 9.95
#